data_AF-A0A9E4Q988-F1
#
_entry.id   AF-A0A9E4Q988-F1
#
_cell.length_a   1.000
_cell.length_b   1.000
_cell.length_c   1.000
_cell.angle_alpha   90.00
_cell.angle_beta   90.00
_cell.angle_gamma   90.00
#
_symmetry.space_group_name_H-M   'P 1'
#
loop_
_entity.id
_entity.type
_entity.pdbx_description
1 polymer ?
#
loop_
_entity_poly.entity_id
_entity_poly.type
_entity_poly.pdbx_seq_one_letter_code
_entity_poly.pdbx_strand_id
1 'polypeptide(L)'
;GSSGHRGMRSIINHLGSQEFPRLRIGIGRPPGRRPAADHVLSNFGKGERSILAGVLERAVSCVQQYLEYDIQIAMTACNRPEES
;
A
#
# COMPACT_ATOMS: atom_id res chain seq x y z
N GLY A 1 2.14 11.41 8.40
CA GLY A 1 1.15 10.95 9.40
C GLY A 1 0.71 9.54 9.11
N SER A 2 -0.16 8.96 9.95
CA SER A 2 -0.69 7.60 9.74
C SER A 2 -1.80 7.48 8.70
N SER A 3 -2.28 8.61 8.15
CA SER A 3 -3.37 8.67 7.16
C SER A 3 -4.63 7.88 7.56
N GLY A 4 -4.93 7.83 8.86
CA GLY A 4 -6.07 7.09 9.41
C GLY A 4 -5.82 5.60 9.67
N HIS A 5 -4.67 5.07 9.27
CA HIS A 5 -4.32 3.65 9.47
C HIS A 5 -3.86 3.40 10.92
N ARG A 6 -4.61 2.56 11.65
CA ARG A 6 -4.36 2.28 13.08
C ARG A 6 -3.01 1.60 13.32
N GLY A 7 -2.62 0.63 12.49
CA GLY A 7 -1.30 -0.01 12.56
C GLY A 7 -0.14 0.97 12.39
N MET A 8 -0.18 1.81 11.34
CA MET A 8 0.80 2.87 11.12
C MET A 8 0.90 3.85 12.28
N ARG A 9 -0.23 4.23 12.90
CA ARG A 9 -0.22 5.06 14.11
C ARG A 9 0.53 4.37 15.24
N SER A 10 0.31 3.07 15.44
CA SER A 10 1.04 2.29 16.44
C SER A 10 2.54 2.33 16.18
N ILE A 11 2.98 2.04 14.95
CA ILE A 11 4.41 2.03 14.59
C ILE A 11 5.06 3.39 14.85
N ILE A 12 4.44 4.48 14.40
CA ILE A 12 4.95 5.85 14.62
C ILE A 12 5.07 6.15 16.12
N ASN A 13 4.08 5.77 16.91
CA ASN A 13 4.09 6.00 18.36
C ASN A 13 5.22 5.24 19.06
N HIS A 14 5.50 3.99 18.64
CA HIS A 14 6.55 3.18 19.26
C HIS A 14 7.96 3.58 18.82
N LEU A 15 8.11 4.06 17.57
CA LEU A 15 9.41 4.52 17.05
C LEU A 15 9.73 5.97 17.41
N GLY A 16 8.72 6.78 17.79
CA GLY A 16 8.88 8.22 17.99
C GLY A 16 9.25 9.00 16.72
N SER A 17 9.21 8.35 15.56
CA SER A 17 9.64 8.91 14.28
C SER A 17 8.69 8.49 13.15
N GLN A 18 8.74 9.23 12.04
CA GLN A 18 8.08 8.90 10.77
C GLN A 18 9.07 8.63 9.64
N GLU A 19 10.36 8.67 9.94
CA GLU A 19 11.50 8.57 9.00
C GLU A 19 11.80 7.12 8.65
N PHE A 20 10.80 6.44 8.11
CA PHE A 20 10.94 5.09 7.60
C PHE A 20 10.15 4.95 6.29
N PRO A 21 10.69 4.23 5.30
CA PRO A 21 10.03 4.02 4.03
C PRO A 21 8.78 3.15 4.20
N ARG A 22 7.81 3.35 3.32
CA ARG A 22 6.53 2.62 3.33
C ARG A 22 6.09 2.32 1.91
N LEU A 23 5.81 1.06 1.61
CA LEU A 23 5.10 0.67 0.40
C LEU A 23 3.59 0.77 0.64
N ARG A 24 2.88 1.54 -0.19
CA ARG A 24 1.43 1.75 -0.06
C ARG A 24 0.70 1.02 -1.18
N ILE A 25 -0.17 0.09 -0.81
CA ILE A 25 -1.06 -0.60 -1.75
C ILE A 25 -2.44 0.02 -1.66
N GLY A 26 -2.95 0.54 -2.78
CA GLY A 26 -4.28 1.13 -2.84
C GLY A 26 -5.37 0.06 -2.87
N ILE A 27 -6.36 0.18 -1.97
CA ILE A 27 -7.54 -0.71 -1.91
C ILE A 27 -8.84 0.04 -2.24
N GLY A 28 -8.72 1.17 -2.94
CA GLY A 28 -9.84 2.07 -3.24
C GLY A 28 -10.41 2.78 -2.00
N ARG A 29 -11.59 3.38 -2.18
CA ARG A 29 -12.39 3.98 -1.10
C ARG A 29 -13.73 3.27 -1.03
N PRO A 30 -14.33 3.13 0.17
CA PRO A 30 -15.68 2.61 0.29
C PRO A 30 -16.65 3.40 -0.58
N PRO A 31 -17.58 2.74 -1.30
CA PRO A 31 -18.65 3.44 -1.98
C PRO A 31 -19.60 4.11 -0.98
N GLY A 32 -19.98 5.36 -1.25
CA GLY A 32 -20.94 6.11 -0.45
C GLY A 32 -20.44 6.46 0.96
N ARG A 33 -21.32 6.33 1.96
CA ARG A 33 -21.06 6.68 3.37
C ARG A 33 -20.63 5.48 4.23
N ARG A 34 -20.20 4.37 3.62
CA ARG A 34 -19.81 3.18 4.38
C ARG A 34 -18.59 3.48 5.27
N PRO A 35 -18.60 3.06 6.55
CA PRO A 35 -17.44 3.21 7.42
C PRO A 35 -16.19 2.58 6.79
N ALA A 36 -15.04 3.28 6.89
CA ALA A 36 -13.77 2.77 6.38
C ALA A 36 -13.36 1.45 7.04
N ALA A 37 -13.72 1.25 8.31
CA ALA A 37 -13.48 0.00 9.05
C ALA A 37 -14.14 -1.21 8.38
N ASP A 38 -15.38 -1.07 7.89
CA ASP A 38 -16.09 -2.17 7.24
C ASP A 38 -15.48 -2.49 5.88
N HIS A 39 -14.99 -1.47 5.15
CA HIS A 39 -14.31 -1.65 3.86
C HIS A 39 -13.04 -2.46 4.01
N VAL A 40 -12.18 -2.11 4.97
CA VAL A 40 -10.88 -2.80 5.17
C VAL A 40 -11.02 -4.23 5.69
N LEU A 41 -12.16 -4.56 6.31
CA LEU A 41 -12.46 -5.91 6.82
C LEU A 41 -13.25 -6.76 5.80
N SER A 42 -13.68 -6.17 4.68
CA SER A 42 -14.43 -6.88 3.64
C SER A 42 -13.48 -7.64 2.71
N ASN A 43 -13.98 -8.72 2.11
CA ASN A 43 -13.27 -9.39 1.02
C ASN A 43 -13.25 -8.53 -0.25
N PHE A 44 -12.20 -8.65 -1.05
CA PHE A 44 -12.11 -8.06 -2.39
C PHE A 44 -13.26 -8.51 -3.28
N GLY A 45 -13.83 -7.62 -4.08
CA GLY A 45 -14.84 -7.91 -5.09
C GLY A 45 -14.30 -8.64 -6.33
N LYS A 46 -15.17 -9.03 -7.26
CA LYS A 46 -14.77 -9.82 -8.44
C LYS A 46 -13.73 -9.09 -9.32
N GLY A 47 -13.94 -7.81 -9.59
CA GLY A 47 -13.01 -7.00 -10.40
C GLY A 47 -11.69 -6.68 -9.68
N GLU A 48 -11.69 -6.58 -8.36
CA GLU A 48 -10.47 -6.39 -7.57
C GLU A 48 -9.65 -7.70 -7.53
N ARG A 49 -10.33 -8.85 -7.38
CA ARG A 49 -9.66 -10.16 -7.40
C ARG A 49 -8.96 -10.45 -8.71
N SER A 50 -9.48 -9.99 -9.85
CA SER A 50 -8.82 -10.21 -11.15
C SER A 50 -7.49 -9.45 -11.29
N ILE A 51 -7.31 -8.34 -10.59
CA ILE A 51 -6.05 -7.56 -10.62
C ILE A 51 -5.14 -7.85 -9.43
N LEU A 52 -5.67 -8.48 -8.38
CA LEU A 52 -4.97 -8.67 -7.10
C LEU A 52 -3.63 -9.40 -7.26
N ALA A 53 -3.57 -10.45 -8.10
CA ALA A 53 -2.34 -11.19 -8.33
C ALA A 53 -1.23 -10.28 -8.89
N GLY A 54 -1.51 -9.52 -9.95
CA GLY A 54 -0.53 -8.58 -10.54
C GLY A 54 -0.12 -7.47 -9.57
N VAL A 55 -1.06 -6.94 -8.76
CA VAL A 55 -0.75 -5.96 -7.72
C VAL A 55 0.21 -6.54 -6.67
N LEU A 56 0.01 -7.79 -6.24
CA LEU A 56 0.88 -8.46 -5.28
C LEU A 56 2.25 -8.78 -5.87
N GLU A 57 2.33 -9.26 -7.11
CA GLU A 57 3.58 -9.49 -7.82
C GLU A 57 4.40 -8.21 -7.93
N ARG A 58 3.76 -7.10 -8.31
CA ARG A 58 4.39 -5.79 -8.38
C ARG A 58 4.84 -5.31 -6.99
N ALA A 59 4.05 -5.53 -5.94
CA ALA A 59 4.44 -5.18 -4.59
C ALA A 59 5.69 -5.96 -4.12
N VAL A 60 5.77 -7.26 -4.45
CA VAL A 60 6.96 -8.09 -4.17
C VAL A 60 8.17 -7.55 -4.93
N SER A 61 8.02 -7.29 -6.23
CA SER A 61 9.09 -6.70 -7.05
C SER A 61 9.58 -5.37 -6.45
N CYS A 62 8.67 -4.52 -5.98
CA CYS A 62 9.02 -3.27 -5.32
C CYS A 62 9.83 -3.43 -4.03
N VAL A 63 9.47 -4.42 -3.21
CA VAL A 63 10.24 -4.75 -2.01
C VAL A 63 11.62 -5.28 -2.40
N GLN A 64 11.72 -6.14 -3.42
CA GLN A 64 13.01 -6.64 -3.92
C GLN A 64 13.90 -5.52 -4.45
N GLN A 65 13.37 -4.60 -5.25
CA GLN A 65 14.10 -3.42 -5.74
C GLN A 65 14.63 -2.55 -4.59
N TYR A 66 13.84 -2.37 -3.53
CA TYR A 66 14.29 -1.62 -2.35
C TYR A 66 15.38 -2.35 -1.55
N LEU A 67 15.37 -3.69 -1.53
CA LEU A 67 16.38 -4.49 -0.83
C LEU A 67 17.69 -4.61 -1.62
N GLU A 68 17.60 -4.69 -2.95
CA GLU A 68 18.74 -4.85 -3.85
C GLU A 68 19.42 -3.52 -4.18
N TYR A 69 18.64 -2.44 -4.25
CA TYR A 69 19.12 -1.10 -4.57
C TYR A 69 18.77 -0.11 -3.43
N ASP A 70 18.69 1.19 -3.75
CA ASP A 70 18.26 2.21 -2.80
C ASP A 70 16.78 2.60 -2.96
N ILE A 71 16.29 3.40 -2.01
CA ILE A 71 14.90 3.86 -1.99
C ILE A 71 14.52 4.77 -3.17
N GLN A 72 15.46 5.55 -3.73
CA GLN A 72 15.18 6.44 -4.85
C GLN A 72 14.94 5.64 -6.14
N ILE A 73 15.75 4.61 -6.37
CA ILE A 73 15.60 3.69 -7.50
C ILE A 73 14.28 2.93 -7.38
N ALA A 74 14.02 2.34 -6.21
CA ALA A 74 12.78 1.61 -5.96
C ALA A 74 11.54 2.51 -6.14
N MET A 75 11.56 3.74 -5.61
CA MET A 75 10.44 4.68 -5.78
C MET A 75 10.19 5.05 -7.23
N THR A 76 11.26 5.24 -8.03
CA THR A 76 11.14 5.60 -9.44
C THR A 76 10.55 4.46 -10.27
N ALA A 77 10.89 3.21 -9.96
CA ALA A 77 10.31 2.04 -10.62
C ALA A 77 8.85 1.81 -10.18
N CYS A 78 8.60 1.85 -8.88
CA CYS A 78 7.34 1.42 -8.27
C CYS A 78 6.20 2.42 -8.34
N ASN A 79 6.48 3.71 -8.49
CA ASN A 79 5.45 4.74 -8.54
C ASN A 79 5.07 5.13 -9.96
N ARG A 80 5.65 4.50 -10.99
CA ARG A 80 5.20 4.69 -12.36
C ARG A 80 3.76 4.22 -12.51
N PRO A 81 2.90 4.98 -13.22
CA PRO A 81 1.59 4.48 -13.59
C PRO A 81 1.76 3.26 -14.50
N GLU A 82 0.88 2.27 -14.35
CA GLU A 82 0.79 1.16 -15.30
C GLU A 82 0.42 1.75 -16.67
N GLU A 83 1.25 1.52 -17.69
CA GLU A 83 0.90 1.86 -19.08
C GLU A 83 -0.30 0.99 -19.49
N SER A 84 -1.35 1.65 -20.00
CA SER A 84 -2.62 1.02 -20.40
C SER A 84 -2.51 0.26 -21.71
#